data_AF-K0F7J9-F1
#
_entry.id   AF-K0F7J9-F1
#
_cell.length_a   1.000
_cell.length_b   1.000
_cell.length_c   1.000
_cell.angle_alpha   90.00
_cell.angle_beta   90.00
_cell.angle_gamma   90.00
#
_symmetry.space_group_name_H-M   'P 1'
#
loop_
_entity.id
_entity.type
_entity.pdbx_description
1 polymer ?
#
loop_
_entity_poly.entity_id
_entity_poly.type
_entity_poly.pdbx_seq_one_letter_code
_entity_poly.pdbx_strand_id
1 'polypeptide(L)'
;MFSAAVSTALAGAGIVLGAGSAQAAEPVAQPDRLGLQLSHEETRTVAGGPIPALVSMVVPLNRIGVGLKPDTGIYKDENGGVHASLRQAIMEAADRPDGTITLFLNAPGTRNGRVLDIYQNWG
;
A
#
# COMPACT_ATOMS: atom_id res chain seq x y z
N MET A 1 -10.28 14.76 -13.46
CA MET A 1 -10.54 15.49 -12.21
C MET A 1 -10.54 14.46 -11.09
N PHE A 2 -9.50 14.42 -10.25
CA PHE A 2 -9.53 13.57 -9.06
C PHE A 2 -10.38 14.27 -8.01
N SER A 3 -11.39 13.57 -7.49
CA SER A 3 -12.29 14.13 -6.48
C SER A 3 -11.52 14.34 -5.18
N ALA A 4 -11.75 15.47 -4.52
CA ALA A 4 -11.24 15.74 -3.18
C ALA A 4 -11.45 14.54 -2.22
N ALA A 5 -12.50 13.73 -2.45
CA ALA A 5 -12.77 12.50 -1.72
C ALA A 5 -11.59 11.51 -1.65
N VAL A 6 -10.78 11.36 -2.71
CA VAL A 6 -9.63 10.43 -2.68
C VAL A 6 -8.53 10.99 -1.78
N SER A 7 -8.22 12.29 -1.93
CA SER A 7 -7.26 12.98 -1.06
C SER A 7 -7.74 12.96 0.40
N THR A 8 -9.03 13.15 0.66
CA THR A 8 -9.62 13.07 2.00
C THR A 8 -9.67 11.66 2.54
N ALA A 9 -9.87 10.62 1.72
CA ALA A 9 -9.83 9.23 2.17
C ALA A 9 -8.41 8.80 2.55
N LEU A 10 -7.40 9.22 1.77
CA LEU A 10 -5.99 8.95 2.04
C LEU A 10 -5.45 9.79 3.22
N ALA A 11 -5.73 11.09 3.24
CA ALA A 11 -5.39 11.96 4.37
C ALA A 11 -6.18 11.54 5.64
N GLY A 12 -7.43 11.12 5.46
CA GLY A 12 -8.28 10.60 6.52
C GLY A 12 -7.77 9.27 7.07
N ALA A 13 -7.23 8.39 6.23
CA ALA A 13 -6.52 7.20 6.70
C ALA A 13 -5.29 7.59 7.54
N GLY A 14 -4.54 8.63 7.13
CA GLY A 14 -3.46 9.20 7.95
C GLY A 14 -3.94 9.75 9.30
N ILE A 15 -5.12 10.39 9.35
CA ILE A 15 -5.70 10.95 10.58
C ILE A 15 -6.28 9.85 11.48
N VAL A 16 -6.87 8.78 10.93
CA VAL A 16 -7.42 7.66 11.72
C VAL A 16 -6.30 6.84 12.38
N LEU A 17 -5.12 6.79 11.76
CA LEU A 17 -3.92 6.23 12.39
C LEU A 17 -3.35 7.14 13.51
N GLY A 18 -3.90 8.33 13.68
CA GLY A 18 -3.44 9.40 14.57
C GLY A 18 -3.73 9.26 16.07
N ALA A 19 -4.67 8.41 16.49
CA ALA A 19 -5.18 8.45 17.87
C ALA A 19 -4.62 7.36 18.80
N GLY A 20 -3.78 6.45 18.31
CA GLY A 20 -3.24 5.34 19.10
C GLY A 20 -1.77 5.08 18.82
N SER A 21 -0.90 5.61 19.68
CA SER A 21 0.35 5.04 20.20
C SER A 21 1.39 4.31 19.32
N ALA A 22 1.29 4.26 17.99
CA ALA A 22 2.32 3.68 17.10
C ALA A 22 2.90 4.73 16.10
N GLN A 23 2.75 6.00 16.47
CA GLN A 23 2.81 7.21 15.66
C GLN A 23 4.17 7.52 15.03
N ALA A 24 4.35 7.13 13.77
CA ALA A 24 4.44 8.07 12.64
C ALA A 24 5.04 7.31 11.46
N ALA A 25 4.18 6.67 10.65
CA ALA A 25 4.51 6.27 9.29
C ALA A 25 5.55 7.23 8.67
N GLU A 26 6.72 6.71 8.33
CA GLU A 26 7.87 7.52 7.96
C GLU A 26 7.64 8.11 6.55
N PRO A 27 7.67 9.44 6.38
CA PRO A 27 7.45 10.05 5.08
C PRO A 27 8.61 9.72 4.13
N VAL A 28 8.28 9.23 2.94
CA VAL A 28 9.25 8.94 1.87
C VAL A 28 8.93 9.80 0.66
N ALA A 29 9.83 10.71 0.29
CA ALA A 29 9.68 11.55 -0.89
C ALA A 29 10.57 11.06 -2.03
N GLN A 30 10.00 10.94 -3.23
CA GLN A 30 10.72 10.70 -4.47
C GLN A 30 10.23 11.71 -5.54
N PRO A 31 11.02 11.98 -6.59
CA PRO A 31 10.67 13.01 -7.57
C PRO A 31 9.28 12.86 -8.21
N ASP A 32 8.80 11.63 -8.37
CA ASP A 32 7.52 11.30 -9.03
C ASP A 32 6.44 10.81 -8.07
N ARG A 33 6.69 10.78 -6.75
CA ARG A 33 5.75 10.20 -5.77
C ARG A 33 6.07 10.59 -4.32
N LEU A 34 5.02 10.65 -3.50
CA LEU A 34 5.12 10.83 -2.05
C LEU A 34 4.57 9.59 -1.36
N GLY A 35 5.22 9.14 -0.30
CA GLY A 35 4.90 7.88 0.33
C GLY A 35 5.04 7.89 1.84
N LEU A 36 4.64 6.76 2.40
CA LEU A 36 4.68 6.44 3.82
C LEU A 36 5.24 5.03 3.96
N GLN A 37 6.33 4.89 4.70
CA GLN A 37 6.81 3.60 5.15
C GLN A 37 6.16 3.29 6.49
N LEU A 38 5.42 2.18 6.53
CA LEU A 38 4.76 1.76 7.75
C LEU A 38 5.70 0.91 8.59
N SER A 39 5.60 1.06 9.90
CA SER A 39 6.15 0.09 10.84
C SER A 39 5.45 -1.27 10.70
N HIS A 40 6.02 -2.30 11.32
CA HIS A 40 5.43 -3.64 11.31
C HIS A 40 4.04 -3.65 11.96
N GLU A 41 3.85 -2.92 13.08
CA GLU A 41 2.56 -2.81 13.77
C GLU A 41 1.50 -2.08 12.94
N GLU A 42 1.88 -0.98 12.29
CA GLU A 42 1.00 -0.27 11.36
C GLU A 42 0.65 -1.14 10.15
N THR A 43 1.62 -1.89 9.62
CA THR A 43 1.40 -2.85 8.53
C THR A 43 0.39 -3.92 8.94
N ARG A 44 0.50 -4.49 10.14
CA ARG A 44 -0.49 -5.43 10.70
C ARG A 44 -1.87 -4.82 10.85
N THR A 45 -1.92 -3.58 11.34
CA THR A 45 -3.18 -2.83 11.51
C THR A 45 -3.86 -2.59 10.15
N VAL A 46 -3.10 -2.19 9.13
CA VAL A 46 -3.61 -2.03 7.76
C VAL A 46 -4.08 -3.38 7.19
N ALA A 47 -3.31 -4.45 7.38
CA ALA A 47 -3.61 -5.76 6.83
C ALA A 47 -4.91 -6.37 7.40
N GLY A 48 -5.06 -6.30 8.73
CA GLY A 48 -6.25 -6.79 9.43
C GLY A 48 -7.47 -5.87 9.31
N GLY A 49 -7.24 -4.59 9.02
CA GLY A 49 -8.28 -3.57 8.94
C GLY A 49 -9.08 -3.58 7.63
N PRO A 50 -10.07 -2.68 7.51
CA PRO A 50 -10.86 -2.52 6.28
C PRO A 50 -10.10 -1.77 5.18
N ILE A 51 -8.94 -1.16 5.47
CA ILE A 51 -8.20 -0.27 4.56
C ILE A 51 -7.95 -0.91 3.18
N PRO A 52 -7.46 -2.16 3.04
CA PRO A 52 -7.23 -2.76 1.73
C PRO A 52 -8.51 -2.86 0.88
N ALA A 53 -9.65 -3.13 1.52
CA ALA A 53 -10.95 -3.21 0.84
C ALA A 53 -11.41 -1.81 0.42
N LEU A 54 -11.35 -0.82 1.31
CA LEU A 54 -11.74 0.55 1.01
C LEU A 54 -10.90 1.16 -0.12
N VAL A 55 -9.58 0.91 -0.12
CA VAL A 55 -8.69 1.31 -1.20
C VAL A 55 -9.13 0.69 -2.53
N SER A 56 -9.41 -0.62 -2.54
CA SER A 56 -9.86 -1.32 -3.76
C SER A 56 -11.23 -0.87 -4.27
N MET A 57 -12.06 -0.25 -3.43
CA MET A 57 -13.35 0.31 -3.82
C MET A 57 -13.23 1.69 -4.47
N VAL A 58 -12.27 2.51 -4.03
CA VAL A 58 -12.15 3.92 -4.48
C VAL A 58 -11.03 4.13 -5.50
N VAL A 59 -10.05 3.22 -5.55
CA VAL A 59 -8.96 3.23 -6.53
C VAL A 59 -9.18 2.08 -7.51
N PRO A 60 -9.38 2.36 -8.82
CA PRO A 60 -9.49 1.31 -9.83
C PRO A 60 -8.28 0.37 -9.78
N LEU A 61 -8.50 -0.94 -9.86
CA LEU A 61 -7.42 -1.94 -9.73
C LEU A 61 -6.29 -1.72 -10.74
N ASN A 62 -6.61 -1.30 -11.97
CA ASN A 62 -5.63 -0.96 -13.01
C ASN A 62 -4.82 0.33 -12.72
N ARG A 63 -5.12 1.02 -11.61
CA ARG A 63 -4.41 2.20 -11.10
C ARG A 63 -3.61 1.90 -9.82
N ILE A 64 -3.58 0.64 -9.39
CA ILE A 64 -2.80 0.18 -8.22
C ILE A 64 -1.62 -0.65 -8.71
N GLY A 65 -0.42 -0.33 -8.23
CA GLY A 65 0.77 -1.16 -8.37
C GLY A 65 1.07 -1.91 -7.07
N VAL A 66 1.44 -3.18 -7.16
CA VAL A 66 1.93 -3.95 -6.01
C VAL A 66 3.32 -4.47 -6.33
N GLY A 67 4.33 -3.98 -5.61
CA GLY A 67 5.70 -4.44 -5.68
C GLY A 67 5.90 -5.60 -4.70
N LEU A 68 5.96 -6.81 -5.24
CA LEU A 68 6.24 -7.99 -4.44
C LEU A 68 7.74 -8.20 -4.27
N LYS A 69 8.12 -8.65 -3.09
CA LYS A 69 9.50 -9.09 -2.84
C LYS A 69 9.81 -10.36 -3.66
N PRO A 70 11.08 -10.58 -4.05
CA PRO A 70 11.44 -11.73 -4.89
C PRO A 70 11.11 -13.09 -4.27
N ASP A 71 11.22 -13.19 -2.95
CA ASP A 71 10.94 -14.37 -2.13
C ASP A 71 9.49 -14.40 -1.59
N THR A 72 8.57 -13.68 -2.23
CA THR A 72 7.12 -13.79 -1.95
C THR A 72 6.63 -15.22 -2.15
N GLY A 73 5.78 -15.69 -1.25
CA GLY A 73 4.99 -16.92 -1.39
C GLY A 73 3.72 -16.75 -2.21
N ILE A 74 3.42 -15.53 -2.70
CA ILE A 74 2.27 -15.30 -3.57
C ILE A 74 2.47 -16.01 -4.90
N TYR A 75 1.49 -16.82 -5.27
CA TYR A 75 1.47 -17.56 -6.52
C TYR A 75 1.60 -16.64 -7.73
N LYS A 76 2.48 -17.06 -8.65
CA LYS A 76 2.65 -16.48 -9.98
C LYS A 76 2.28 -17.55 -10.99
N ASP A 77 1.45 -17.20 -11.96
CA ASP A 77 1.14 -18.10 -13.07
C ASP A 77 2.34 -18.28 -14.01
N GLU A 78 2.20 -19.14 -15.00
CA GLU A 78 3.22 -19.46 -16.00
C GLU A 78 3.70 -18.24 -16.82
N ASN A 79 2.89 -17.18 -16.90
CA ASN A 79 3.22 -15.92 -17.57
C ASN A 79 3.78 -14.87 -16.61
N GLY A 80 3.98 -15.23 -15.33
CA GLY A 80 4.40 -14.31 -14.26
C GLY A 80 3.28 -13.44 -13.72
N GLY A 81 2.03 -13.70 -14.09
CA GLY A 81 0.84 -13.02 -13.59
C GLY A 81 0.61 -13.33 -12.11
N VAL A 82 0.43 -12.27 -11.31
CA VAL A 82 0.15 -12.37 -9.88
C VAL A 82 -1.36 -12.30 -9.67
N HIS A 83 -1.93 -13.34 -9.06
CA HIS A 83 -3.36 -13.42 -8.75
C HIS A 83 -3.59 -13.27 -7.24
N ALA A 84 -3.25 -12.09 -6.72
CA ALA A 84 -3.46 -11.76 -5.31
C ALA A 84 -4.27 -10.48 -5.16
N SER A 85 -5.18 -10.50 -4.20
CA SER A 85 -5.83 -9.29 -3.73
C SER A 85 -4.81 -8.37 -3.04
N LEU A 86 -5.14 -7.08 -2.98
CA LEU A 86 -4.33 -6.12 -2.24
C LEU A 86 -4.15 -6.53 -0.77
N ARG A 87 -5.20 -7.07 -0.16
CA ARG A 87 -5.15 -7.60 1.21
C ARG A 87 -4.12 -8.71 1.34
N GLN A 88 -4.09 -9.68 0.42
CA GLN A 88 -3.13 -10.79 0.48
C GLN A 88 -1.67 -10.30 0.40
N ALA A 89 -1.38 -9.32 -0.47
CA ALA A 89 -0.04 -8.76 -0.56
C ALA A 89 0.39 -8.03 0.73
N ILE A 90 -0.51 -7.29 1.37
CA ILE A 90 -0.22 -6.61 2.63
C ILE A 90 -0.12 -7.62 3.79
N MET A 91 -1.02 -8.61 3.83
CA MET A 91 -1.00 -9.67 4.84
C MET A 91 0.30 -10.46 4.83
N GLU A 92 0.86 -10.77 3.66
CA GLU A 92 2.14 -11.47 3.60
C GLU A 92 3.27 -10.67 4.28
N ALA A 93 3.33 -9.36 4.07
CA ALA A 93 4.28 -8.52 4.80
C ALA A 93 3.96 -8.51 6.30
N ALA A 94 2.70 -8.41 6.68
CA ALA A 94 2.26 -8.42 8.08
C ALA A 94 2.52 -9.74 8.83
N ASP A 95 2.60 -10.86 8.10
CA ASP A 95 2.85 -12.19 8.65
C ASP A 95 4.34 -12.48 8.85
N ARG A 96 5.24 -11.64 8.30
CA ARG A 96 6.69 -11.72 8.53
C ARG A 96 7.09 -10.89 9.75
N PRO A 97 7.96 -11.39 10.67
CA PRO A 97 8.32 -10.69 11.90
C PRO A 97 8.90 -9.28 11.71
N ASP A 98 9.59 -9.05 10.61
CA ASP A 98 10.26 -7.82 10.18
C ASP A 98 9.57 -7.17 8.97
N GLY A 99 8.43 -7.71 8.55
CA GLY A 99 7.77 -7.30 7.32
C GLY A 99 7.01 -5.99 7.47
N THR A 100 7.15 -5.13 6.47
CA THR A 100 6.52 -3.82 6.39
C THR A 100 6.01 -3.54 4.98
N ILE A 101 5.18 -2.51 4.85
CA ILE A 101 4.81 -1.95 3.55
C ILE A 101 5.24 -0.50 3.39
N THR A 102 5.57 -0.12 2.16
CA THR A 102 5.67 1.29 1.76
C THR A 102 4.58 1.61 0.76
N LEU A 103 3.77 2.62 1.08
CA LEU A 103 2.75 3.14 0.17
C LEU A 103 3.28 4.38 -0.54
N PHE A 104 2.97 4.53 -1.82
CA PHE A 104 3.28 5.73 -2.60
C PHE A 104 2.06 6.24 -3.35
N LEU A 105 1.80 7.54 -3.24
CA LEU A 105 0.95 8.30 -4.13
C LEU A 105 1.79 8.83 -5.28
N ASN A 106 1.46 8.39 -6.49
CA ASN A 106 2.19 8.74 -7.70
C ASN A 106 1.67 10.06 -8.28
N ALA A 107 2.58 10.86 -8.83
CA ALA A 107 2.22 12.05 -9.57
C ALA A 107 1.36 11.70 -10.82
N PRO A 108 0.37 12.52 -11.19
CA PRO A 108 -0.44 12.28 -12.37
C PRO A 108 0.42 12.11 -13.64
N GLY A 109 0.14 11.07 -14.42
CA GLY A 109 0.85 10.77 -15.68
C GLY A 109 2.13 9.94 -15.52
N THR A 110 2.54 9.59 -14.29
CA THR A 110 3.71 8.73 -14.05
C THR A 110 3.29 7.26 -13.86
N ARG A 111 4.26 6.34 -13.78
CA ARG A 111 4.05 4.91 -13.46
C ARG A 111 2.96 4.23 -14.30
N ASN A 112 2.92 4.52 -15.61
CA ASN A 112 1.90 4.02 -16.54
C ASN A 112 0.46 4.37 -16.10
N GLY A 113 0.29 5.51 -15.44
CA GLY A 113 -0.98 6.02 -14.95
C GLY A 113 -1.43 5.45 -13.61
N ARG A 114 -0.63 4.63 -12.91
CA ARG A 114 -0.95 4.19 -11.54
C ARG A 114 -0.95 5.37 -10.59
N VAL A 115 -1.87 5.39 -9.64
CA VAL A 115 -2.00 6.45 -8.63
C VAL A 115 -1.48 6.03 -7.26
N LEU A 116 -1.53 4.72 -6.98
CA LEU A 116 -1.10 4.14 -5.73
C LEU A 116 -0.16 2.97 -6.02
N ASP A 117 1.02 2.97 -5.43
CA ASP A 117 1.87 1.79 -5.38
C ASP A 117 2.05 1.33 -3.94
N ILE A 118 2.13 0.02 -3.73
CA ILE A 118 2.38 -0.60 -2.43
C ILE A 118 3.51 -1.61 -2.60
N TYR A 119 4.57 -1.45 -1.82
CA TYR A 119 5.74 -2.32 -1.86
C TYR A 119 5.86 -3.09 -0.56
N GLN A 120 6.13 -4.38 -0.69
CA GLN A 120 6.52 -5.24 0.42
C GLN A 120 8.00 -5.04 0.76
N ASN A 121 8.34 -5.01 2.05
CA ASN A 121 9.72 -4.97 2.52
C ASN A 121 9.93 -5.95 3.68
N TRP A 122 11.05 -6.68 3.67
CA TRP A 122 11.53 -7.60 4.72
C TRP A 122 12.93 -8.11 4.36
N GLY A 123 13.59 -8.80 5.29
CA GLY A 123 14.98 -9.25 5.21
C GLY A 123 15.95 -8.27 5.85
#